data_AF-A0A519D4C7-F1
#
_entry.id   AF-A0A519D4C7-F1
#
_cell.length_a   1.000
_cell.length_b   1.000
_cell.length_c   1.000
_cell.angle_alpha   90.00
_cell.angle_beta   90.00
_cell.angle_gamma   90.00
#
_symmetry.space_group_name_H-M   'P 1'
#
loop_
_entity.id
_entity.type
_entity.pdbx_description
1 polymer ?
#
loop_
_entity_poly.entity_id
_entity_poly.type
_entity_poly.pdbx_seq_one_letter_code
_entity_poly.pdbx_strand_id
1 'polypeptide(L)'
;MDAQEYYQSLLAQGYKSEDSVAFTQQHYPGFTLAPTAEAAPSQMPFPAPVQMPGISTETGVGQIIVVGKSKGKALGIISGSIGIVMSIAILVWMTQMVNAQTSDNIDTFSDEGGSPAETLVSALKTLQFLSYLSIALLVGTIGISILTMLKKSKWWYLPAITFTVLLLLVGMSYYTAISVNQYYHDEGCDSEIYSNCEEMKYTAMWDTDVMFSGYCNGFALIFIGLLSLMSKPKPNPDETIEKEEVWVKAAWVIAIIVMIFGSMATFMVHSAFMNPIGNEANSGVNGFEFSGVDDEAFLDGQNNNTLLHITMDQGSGLNFASLSVKIVVDGGAYWRCELYSGSDSDGGCVIYQDWDDHRWDVGEEITILENGDDLCDGSGSGYCKVVVTIAEIDYSSGEGTVLQVLTIIVY
;
A
#
# COMPACT_ATOMS: atom_id res chain seq x y z
N MET A 1 -4.52 -2.78 -54.49
CA MET A 1 -3.17 -2.64 -53.93
C MET A 1 -2.39 -1.80 -54.92
N ASP A 2 -1.80 -0.70 -54.48
CA ASP A 2 -0.98 0.13 -55.36
C ASP A 2 0.46 -0.43 -55.49
N ALA A 3 1.27 0.15 -56.39
CA ALA A 3 2.62 -0.35 -56.66
C ALA A 3 3.54 -0.27 -55.43
N GLN A 4 3.34 0.71 -54.54
CA GLN A 4 4.13 0.88 -53.34
C GLN A 4 3.73 -0.13 -52.27
N GLU A 5 2.43 -0.37 -52.08
CA GLU A 5 1.90 -1.41 -51.19
C GLU A 5 2.33 -2.81 -51.64
N TYR A 6 2.32 -3.09 -52.95
CA TYR A 6 2.79 -4.37 -53.49
C TYR A 6 4.28 -4.58 -53.23
N TYR A 7 5.10 -3.56 -53.47
CA TYR A 7 6.53 -3.57 -53.13
C TYR A 7 6.79 -3.80 -51.63
N GLN A 8 6.07 -3.10 -50.75
CA GLN A 8 6.20 -3.27 -49.29
C GLN A 8 5.75 -4.67 -48.83
N SER A 9 4.75 -5.27 -49.50
CA SER A 9 4.32 -6.63 -49.20
C SER A 9 5.40 -7.68 -49.49
N LEU A 10 6.23 -7.46 -50.53
CA LEU A 10 7.35 -8.34 -50.86
C LEU A 10 8.48 -8.21 -49.83
N LEU A 11 8.76 -6.99 -49.36
CA LEU A 11 9.70 -6.78 -48.27
C LEU A 11 9.23 -7.44 -46.96
N ALA A 12 7.94 -7.35 -46.63
CA ALA A 12 7.35 -8.01 -45.46
C ALA A 12 7.41 -9.55 -45.55
N GLN A 13 7.47 -10.10 -46.76
CA GLN A 13 7.68 -11.52 -47.03
C GLN A 13 9.16 -11.94 -47.04
N GLY A 14 10.09 -11.01 -46.80
CA GLY A 14 11.52 -11.27 -46.69
C GLY A 14 12.30 -11.24 -48.00
N TYR A 15 11.72 -10.74 -49.10
CA TYR A 15 12.46 -10.52 -50.35
C TYR A 15 13.43 -9.34 -50.22
N LYS A 16 14.57 -9.42 -50.90
CA LYS A 16 15.53 -8.30 -50.95
C LYS A 16 14.95 -7.12 -51.74
N SER A 17 15.42 -5.92 -51.43
CA SER A 17 14.98 -4.66 -52.07
C SER A 17 15.10 -4.72 -53.59
N GLU A 18 16.23 -5.20 -54.11
CA GLU A 18 16.51 -5.29 -55.55
C GLU A 18 15.55 -6.27 -56.26
N ASP A 19 15.34 -7.46 -55.68
CA ASP A 19 14.41 -8.47 -56.20
C ASP A 19 12.96 -7.97 -56.15
N SER A 20 12.60 -7.25 -55.07
CA SER A 20 11.26 -6.71 -54.88
C SER A 20 10.92 -5.62 -55.90
N VAL A 21 11.91 -4.83 -56.33
CA VAL A 21 11.75 -3.88 -57.45
C VAL A 21 11.46 -4.64 -58.75
N ALA A 22 12.24 -5.67 -59.05
CA ALA A 22 12.07 -6.45 -60.27
C ALA A 22 10.67 -7.11 -60.34
N PHE A 23 10.20 -7.71 -59.24
CA PHE A 23 8.85 -8.28 -59.17
C PHE A 23 7.75 -7.22 -59.26
N THR A 24 7.94 -6.07 -58.60
CA THR A 24 6.98 -4.96 -58.67
C THR A 24 6.89 -4.39 -60.08
N GLN A 25 8.01 -4.26 -60.80
CA GLN A 25 8.04 -3.78 -62.18
C GLN A 25 7.37 -4.73 -63.17
N GLN A 26 7.33 -6.05 -62.88
CA GLN A 26 6.58 -7.00 -63.69
C GLN A 26 5.06 -6.80 -63.61
N HIS A 27 4.54 -6.39 -62.45
CA HIS A 27 3.11 -6.12 -62.25
C HIS A 27 2.72 -4.65 -62.49
N TYR A 28 3.66 -3.71 -62.27
CA TYR A 28 3.47 -2.27 -62.39
C TYR A 28 4.57 -1.65 -63.26
N PRO A 29 4.44 -1.74 -64.61
CA PRO A 29 5.42 -1.19 -65.54
C PRO A 29 5.44 0.34 -65.44
N GLY A 30 6.47 0.87 -64.76
CA GLY A 30 6.59 2.29 -64.42
C GLY A 30 7.01 2.56 -62.97
N PHE A 31 7.04 1.52 -62.14
CA PHE A 31 7.55 1.62 -60.77
C PHE A 31 9.08 1.86 -60.75
N THR A 32 9.49 2.97 -60.14
CA THR A 32 10.89 3.28 -59.84
C THR A 32 11.01 3.70 -58.38
N LEU A 33 12.06 3.25 -57.70
CA LEU A 33 12.38 3.76 -56.37
C LEU A 33 12.93 5.18 -56.49
N ALA A 34 12.47 6.09 -55.64
CA ALA A 34 13.11 7.40 -55.51
C ALA A 34 14.59 7.20 -55.16
N PRO A 35 15.53 7.89 -55.84
CA PRO A 35 16.95 7.57 -55.72
C PRO A 35 17.43 7.76 -54.28
N THR A 36 17.76 6.65 -53.63
CA THR A 36 18.76 6.61 -52.57
C THR A 36 20.07 7.09 -53.16
N ALA A 37 20.75 8.03 -52.51
CA ALA A 37 22.07 8.50 -52.92
C ALA A 37 23.05 7.31 -52.94
N GLU A 38 23.22 6.72 -54.12
CA GLU A 38 24.11 5.60 -54.40
C GLU A 38 25.55 6.10 -54.57
N ALA A 39 26.48 5.27 -54.10
CA ALA A 39 27.90 5.49 -54.17
C ALA A 39 28.42 5.55 -55.62
N ALA A 40 29.43 6.39 -55.87
CA ALA A 40 30.23 6.39 -57.10
C ALA A 40 31.74 6.43 -56.77
N PRO A 41 32.62 5.94 -57.67
CA PRO A 41 33.77 5.10 -57.34
C PRO A 41 35.13 5.81 -57.25
N SER A 42 36.13 5.05 -56.80
CA SER A 42 37.54 5.41 -56.53
C SER A 42 38.33 5.91 -57.75
N GLN A 43 39.11 7.02 -57.61
CA GLN A 43 40.53 7.15 -58.02
C GLN A 43 41.16 8.55 -57.69
N MET A 44 42.20 8.52 -56.83
CA MET A 44 43.48 9.28 -56.80
C MET A 44 43.55 10.84 -56.67
N PRO A 45 44.69 11.41 -56.19
CA PRO A 45 44.67 12.42 -55.11
C PRO A 45 45.14 13.87 -55.43
N PHE A 46 44.76 14.79 -54.52
CA PHE A 46 45.21 16.20 -54.27
C PHE A 46 44.84 17.28 -55.31
N PRO A 47 44.76 18.60 -54.97
CA PRO A 47 45.02 19.26 -53.68
C PRO A 47 43.89 20.18 -53.14
N ALA A 48 44.01 20.59 -51.87
CA ALA A 48 43.12 21.54 -51.20
C ALA A 48 43.16 22.94 -51.83
N PRO A 49 42.05 23.70 -51.77
CA PRO A 49 42.16 25.00 -51.09
C PRO A 49 40.90 25.48 -50.32
N VAL A 50 41.19 26.03 -49.13
CA VAL A 50 40.68 27.28 -48.54
C VAL A 50 39.23 27.34 -48.03
N GLN A 51 39.12 27.56 -46.72
CA GLN A 51 37.93 28.00 -45.97
C GLN A 51 37.60 29.47 -46.23
N MET A 52 36.31 29.85 -46.20
CA MET A 52 35.74 30.99 -45.44
C MET A 52 34.21 31.15 -45.69
N PRO A 53 33.48 31.87 -44.82
CA PRO A 53 32.22 31.37 -44.24
C PRO A 53 30.96 32.14 -44.67
N GLY A 54 29.80 31.50 -44.45
CA GLY A 54 28.61 32.20 -43.99
C GLY A 54 27.46 32.34 -45.00
N ILE A 55 26.31 31.80 -44.56
CA ILE A 55 24.92 32.17 -44.84
C ILE A 55 24.13 31.13 -45.65
N SER A 56 23.34 30.42 -44.85
CA SER A 56 22.20 29.57 -45.10
C SER A 56 21.11 30.23 -45.95
N THR A 57 20.59 29.48 -46.91
CA THR A 57 19.26 29.69 -47.49
C THR A 57 18.36 28.54 -47.04
N GLU A 58 17.57 28.76 -45.99
CA GLU A 58 16.43 27.89 -45.63
C GLU A 58 15.17 28.42 -46.31
N THR A 59 14.65 27.67 -47.27
CA THR A 59 13.23 27.65 -47.60
C THR A 59 12.80 26.20 -47.70
N GLY A 60 11.85 25.81 -46.85
CA GLY A 60 10.91 24.75 -47.19
C GLY A 60 11.00 23.46 -46.40
N VAL A 61 9.96 23.26 -45.59
CA VAL A 61 9.33 21.96 -45.31
C VAL A 61 10.14 20.99 -44.44
N GLY A 62 10.08 21.26 -43.13
CA GLY A 62 9.69 20.29 -42.10
C GLY A 62 10.16 18.84 -42.27
N GLN A 63 11.46 18.60 -42.16
CA GLN A 63 11.96 17.28 -41.81
C GLN A 63 11.98 17.18 -40.28
N ILE A 64 11.08 16.38 -39.71
CA ILE A 64 11.26 15.90 -38.33
C ILE A 64 12.48 14.98 -38.38
N ILE A 65 13.64 15.56 -38.11
CA ILE A 65 14.87 14.80 -37.86
C ILE A 65 14.66 14.11 -36.51
N VAL A 66 14.21 12.86 -36.50
CA VAL A 66 14.38 12.00 -35.32
C VAL A 66 15.86 11.64 -35.25
N VAL A 67 16.65 12.59 -34.74
CA VAL A 67 18.01 12.33 -34.30
C VAL A 67 17.90 11.23 -33.24
N GLY A 68 18.55 10.10 -33.48
CA GLY A 68 18.81 9.06 -32.48
C GLY A 68 19.63 9.65 -31.33
N LYS A 69 18.98 10.41 -30.45
CA LYS A 69 19.57 11.01 -29.25
C LYS A 69 18.71 10.56 -28.08
N SER A 70 19.36 9.83 -27.16
CA SER A 70 19.01 9.79 -25.74
C SER A 70 18.27 8.58 -25.14
N LYS A 71 18.56 7.34 -25.57
CA LYS A 71 18.18 6.13 -24.79
C LYS A 71 18.52 6.28 -23.29
N GLY A 72 19.73 6.77 -22.97
CA GLY A 72 20.13 7.02 -21.58
C GLY A 72 19.49 8.24 -20.89
N LYS A 73 18.79 9.16 -21.58
CA LYS A 73 17.97 10.19 -20.89
C LYS A 73 16.61 9.61 -20.52
N ALA A 74 15.96 8.90 -21.44
CA ALA A 74 14.67 8.24 -21.17
C ALA A 74 14.78 7.25 -19.99
N LEU A 75 15.82 6.41 -19.97
CA LEU A 75 16.04 5.43 -18.90
C LEU A 75 16.21 6.05 -17.50
N GLY A 76 16.94 7.16 -17.39
CA GLY A 76 17.13 7.86 -16.11
C GLY A 76 15.88 8.62 -15.64
N ILE A 77 15.06 9.10 -16.58
CA ILE A 77 13.75 9.70 -16.27
C ILE A 77 12.81 8.63 -15.70
N ILE A 78 12.75 7.46 -16.35
CA ILE A 78 11.89 6.35 -15.92
C ILE A 78 12.31 5.82 -14.55
N SER A 79 13.60 5.53 -14.34
CA SER A 79 14.06 5.01 -13.04
C SER A 79 13.85 6.01 -11.90
N GLY A 80 14.08 7.30 -12.14
CA GLY A 80 13.79 8.35 -11.17
C GLY A 80 12.29 8.47 -10.87
N SER A 81 11.42 8.36 -11.87
CA SER A 81 9.97 8.42 -11.65
C SER A 81 9.46 7.29 -10.76
N ILE A 82 9.97 6.06 -10.95
CA ILE A 82 9.64 4.90 -10.10
C ILE A 82 10.08 5.16 -8.66
N GLY A 83 11.30 5.65 -8.46
CA GLY A 83 11.79 6.00 -7.12
C GLY A 83 10.90 7.02 -6.41
N ILE A 84 10.45 8.07 -7.11
CA ILE A 84 9.54 9.09 -6.53
C ILE A 84 8.20 8.48 -6.15
N VAL A 85 7.53 7.80 -7.08
CA VAL A 85 6.17 7.25 -6.86
C VAL A 85 6.18 6.24 -5.71
N MET A 86 7.15 5.32 -5.72
CA MET A 86 7.23 4.28 -4.68
C MET A 86 7.61 4.87 -3.33
N SER A 87 8.55 5.83 -3.27
CA SER A 87 8.88 6.48 -2.01
C SER A 87 7.70 7.26 -1.42
N ILE A 88 6.87 7.92 -2.24
CA ILE A 88 5.67 8.62 -1.76
C ILE A 88 4.66 7.61 -1.19
N ALA A 89 4.38 6.52 -1.90
CA ALA A 89 3.44 5.50 -1.42
C ALA A 89 3.89 4.90 -0.07
N ILE A 90 5.18 4.57 0.06
CA ILE A 90 5.75 4.04 1.30
C ILE A 90 5.75 5.10 2.40
N LEU A 91 6.02 6.38 2.10
CA LEU A 91 5.95 7.46 3.10
C LEU A 91 4.55 7.61 3.69
N VAL A 92 3.51 7.54 2.85
CA VAL A 92 2.12 7.58 3.30
C VAL A 92 1.83 6.38 4.20
N TRP A 93 2.16 5.16 3.76
CA TRP A 93 1.97 3.96 4.58
C TRP A 93 2.71 4.04 5.92
N MET A 94 3.99 4.38 5.91
CA MET A 94 4.81 4.44 7.13
C MET A 94 4.32 5.49 8.12
N THR A 95 3.82 6.63 7.64
CA THR A 95 3.34 7.71 8.52
C THR A 95 1.93 7.47 9.05
N GLN A 96 1.01 6.96 8.22
CA GLN A 96 -0.40 6.82 8.59
C GLN A 96 -0.71 5.47 9.25
N MET A 97 0.00 4.40 8.91
CA MET A 97 -0.22 3.07 9.48
C MET A 97 0.84 2.76 10.52
N VAL A 98 2.08 2.53 10.07
CA VAL A 98 3.14 1.98 10.94
C VAL A 98 3.39 2.89 12.13
N ASN A 99 3.55 4.19 11.93
CA ASN A 99 3.81 5.12 13.02
C ASN A 99 2.62 5.35 13.94
N ALA A 100 1.41 5.39 13.39
CA ALA A 100 0.19 5.57 14.18
C ALA A 100 0.02 4.38 15.13
N GLN A 101 -0.03 3.17 14.57
CA GLN A 101 -0.13 1.92 15.34
C GLN A 101 1.02 1.75 16.32
N THR A 102 2.26 2.07 15.93
CA THR A 102 3.40 1.96 16.86
C THR A 102 3.27 2.94 18.01
N SER A 103 2.74 4.14 17.78
CA SER A 103 2.49 5.13 18.84
C SER A 103 1.41 4.63 19.80
N ASP A 104 0.29 4.17 19.26
CA ASP A 104 -0.87 3.74 20.05
C ASP A 104 -0.53 2.49 20.89
N ASN A 105 0.26 1.57 20.31
CA ASN A 105 0.81 0.43 21.05
C ASN A 105 1.78 0.86 22.17
N ILE A 106 2.63 1.87 21.94
CA ILE A 106 3.53 2.37 22.99
C ILE A 106 2.73 2.87 24.19
N ASP A 107 1.67 3.64 23.94
CA ASP A 107 0.83 4.20 25.01
C ASP A 107 0.09 3.07 25.73
N THR A 108 -0.55 2.16 24.98
CA THR A 108 -1.30 1.01 25.53
C THR A 108 -0.43 0.13 26.43
N PHE A 109 0.73 -0.31 25.96
CA PHE A 109 1.62 -1.18 26.76
C PHE A 109 2.37 -0.41 27.85
N SER A 110 2.47 0.92 27.75
CA SER A 110 3.02 1.74 28.83
C SER A 110 2.05 1.83 30.00
N ASP A 111 0.74 1.83 29.73
CA ASP A 111 -0.31 1.90 30.75
C ASP A 111 -0.56 0.54 31.42
N GLU A 112 -0.41 -0.57 30.68
CA GLU A 112 -0.47 -1.94 31.22
C GLU A 112 0.53 -2.15 32.36
N GLY A 113 1.76 -1.67 32.18
CA GLY A 113 2.84 -1.84 33.16
C GLY A 113 3.29 -3.30 33.33
N GLY A 114 4.25 -3.52 34.24
CA GLY A 114 4.85 -4.84 34.44
C GLY A 114 6.04 -5.12 33.52
N SER A 115 6.87 -6.12 33.91
CA SER A 115 8.16 -6.33 33.24
C SER A 115 8.08 -6.73 31.76
N PRO A 116 7.10 -7.55 31.31
CA PRO A 116 7.00 -7.88 29.89
C PRO A 116 6.55 -6.70 29.03
N ALA A 117 5.55 -5.95 29.50
CA ALA A 117 5.04 -4.77 28.80
C ALA A 117 6.12 -3.68 28.69
N GLU A 118 6.90 -3.41 29.75
CA GLU A 118 8.03 -2.48 29.71
C GLU A 118 9.10 -2.87 28.66
N THR A 119 9.37 -4.17 28.52
CA THR A 119 10.31 -4.69 27.53
C THR A 119 9.78 -4.48 26.11
N LEU A 120 8.49 -4.75 25.88
CA LEU A 120 7.83 -4.49 24.60
C LEU A 120 7.80 -2.99 24.26
N VAL A 121 7.45 -2.12 25.21
CA VAL A 121 7.47 -0.66 25.04
C VAL A 121 8.86 -0.17 24.61
N SER A 122 9.93 -0.70 25.20
CA SER A 122 11.31 -0.38 24.80
C SER A 122 11.61 -0.80 23.35
N ALA A 123 11.14 -1.98 22.95
CA ALA A 123 11.26 -2.46 21.57
C ALA A 123 10.44 -1.58 20.59
N LEU A 124 9.21 -1.22 20.95
CA LEU A 124 8.34 -0.35 20.14
C LEU A 124 8.92 1.06 19.97
N LYS A 125 9.50 1.65 21.03
CA LYS A 125 10.24 2.93 20.93
C LYS A 125 11.43 2.84 19.97
N THR A 126 12.13 1.70 19.98
CA THR A 126 13.22 1.43 19.03
C THR A 126 12.69 1.32 17.60
N LEU A 127 11.57 0.63 17.39
CA LEU A 127 10.90 0.55 16.09
C LEU A 127 10.44 1.92 15.59
N GLN A 128 9.87 2.76 16.45
CA GLN A 128 9.46 4.12 16.11
C GLN A 128 10.66 4.97 15.65
N PHE A 129 11.79 4.86 16.35
CA PHE A 129 13.03 5.52 15.92
C PHE A 129 13.52 5.05 14.54
N LEU A 130 13.53 3.72 14.30
CA LEU A 130 13.89 3.14 13.01
C LEU A 130 12.92 3.55 11.90
N SER A 131 11.64 3.72 12.22
CA SER A 131 10.63 4.22 11.29
C SER A 131 10.92 5.65 10.85
N TYR A 132 11.22 6.56 11.78
CA TYR A 132 11.62 7.92 11.42
C TYR A 132 12.92 7.96 10.60
N LEU A 133 13.87 7.06 10.89
CA LEU A 133 15.06 6.89 10.05
C LEU A 133 14.71 6.41 8.64
N SER A 134 13.78 5.46 8.50
CA SER A 134 13.25 5.00 7.20
C SER A 134 12.65 6.16 6.40
N ILE A 135 11.81 6.96 7.05
CA ILE A 135 11.15 8.13 6.47
C ILE A 135 12.19 9.14 5.96
N ALA A 136 13.21 9.44 6.75
CA ALA A 136 14.29 10.33 6.33
C ALA A 136 15.04 9.79 5.09
N LEU A 137 15.30 8.49 5.03
CA LEU A 137 15.94 7.84 3.88
C LEU A 137 15.03 7.82 2.65
N LEU A 138 13.71 7.68 2.81
CA LEU A 138 12.74 7.76 1.72
C LEU A 138 12.68 9.18 1.12
N VAL A 139 12.72 10.23 1.96
CA VAL A 139 12.87 11.61 1.48
C VAL A 139 14.20 11.78 0.72
N GLY A 140 15.30 11.21 1.23
CA GLY A 140 16.57 11.15 0.51
C GLY A 140 16.47 10.42 -0.83
N THR A 141 15.67 9.35 -0.91
CA THR A 141 15.43 8.58 -2.13
C THR A 141 14.70 9.42 -3.17
N ILE A 142 13.74 10.25 -2.77
CA ILE A 142 13.09 11.23 -3.66
C ILE A 142 14.13 12.23 -4.21
N GLY A 143 15.00 12.76 -3.34
CA GLY A 143 16.08 13.67 -3.75
C GLY A 143 17.03 13.03 -4.77
N ILE A 144 17.49 11.80 -4.51
CA ILE A 144 18.37 11.06 -5.45
C ILE A 144 17.63 10.72 -6.75
N SER A 145 16.33 10.45 -6.68
CA SER A 145 15.49 10.19 -7.85
C SER A 145 15.43 11.41 -8.77
N ILE A 146 15.20 12.61 -8.22
CA ILE A 146 15.25 13.88 -8.97
C ILE A 146 16.64 14.08 -9.59
N LEU A 147 17.71 13.87 -8.82
CA LEU A 147 19.08 13.98 -9.35
C LEU A 147 19.36 12.98 -10.49
N THR A 148 18.76 11.79 -10.43
CA THR A 148 18.86 10.75 -11.46
C THR A 148 18.16 11.19 -12.76
N MET A 149 16.97 11.79 -12.65
CA MET A 149 16.28 12.38 -13.80
C MET A 149 17.09 13.53 -14.42
N LEU A 150 17.76 14.33 -13.57
CA LEU A 150 18.62 15.43 -13.99
C LEU A 150 20.01 14.98 -14.47
N LYS A 151 20.32 13.68 -14.44
CA LYS A 151 21.67 13.11 -14.71
C LYS A 151 22.79 13.70 -13.86
N LYS A 152 22.46 14.15 -12.65
CA LYS A 152 23.39 14.66 -11.65
C LYS A 152 23.81 13.60 -10.62
N SER A 153 23.25 12.39 -10.68
CA SER A 153 23.62 11.25 -9.83
C SER A 153 24.40 10.19 -10.61
N LYS A 154 25.20 9.38 -9.89
CA LYS A 154 25.81 8.17 -10.47
C LYS A 154 24.74 7.07 -10.59
N TRP A 155 24.89 6.21 -11.60
CA TRP A 155 23.93 5.12 -11.90
C TRP A 155 23.63 4.20 -10.70
N TRP A 156 24.55 4.07 -9.74
CA TRP A 156 24.39 3.21 -8.58
C TRP A 156 23.82 3.91 -7.34
N TYR A 157 23.70 5.25 -7.31
CA TYR A 157 23.19 5.97 -6.13
C TYR A 157 21.74 5.59 -5.80
N LEU A 158 20.86 5.59 -6.80
CA LEU A 158 19.44 5.26 -6.61
C LEU A 158 19.24 3.78 -6.21
N PRO A 159 19.87 2.79 -6.88
CA PRO A 159 19.84 1.41 -6.38
C PRO A 159 20.39 1.26 -4.96
N ALA A 160 21.50 1.94 -4.63
CA ALA A 160 22.14 1.78 -3.32
C ALA A 160 21.25 2.29 -2.18
N ILE A 161 20.67 3.49 -2.29
CA ILE A 161 19.77 4.00 -1.24
C ILE A 161 18.51 3.16 -1.11
N THR A 162 17.94 2.72 -2.24
CA THR A 162 16.73 1.87 -2.24
C THR A 162 17.02 0.53 -1.54
N PHE A 163 18.19 -0.06 -1.78
CA PHE A 163 18.63 -1.28 -1.09
C PHE A 163 18.86 -1.06 0.40
N THR A 164 19.45 0.07 0.80
CA THR A 164 19.60 0.41 2.23
C THR A 164 18.25 0.52 2.93
N VAL A 165 17.27 1.19 2.31
CA VAL A 165 15.91 1.27 2.85
C VAL A 165 15.27 -0.12 2.95
N LEU A 166 15.50 -1.00 1.98
CA LEU A 166 14.95 -2.36 1.98
C LEU A 166 15.45 -3.17 3.17
N LEU A 167 16.77 -3.17 3.39
CA LEU A 167 17.37 -3.88 4.51
C LEU A 167 16.83 -3.38 5.85
N LEU A 168 16.62 -2.07 5.96
CA LEU A 168 16.11 -1.47 7.18
C LEU A 168 14.65 -1.87 7.43
N LEU A 169 13.78 -1.84 6.41
CA LEU A 169 12.38 -2.27 6.51
C LEU A 169 12.25 -3.77 6.85
N VAL A 170 13.06 -4.62 6.21
CA VAL A 170 13.10 -6.06 6.52
C VAL A 170 13.60 -6.29 7.94
N GLY A 171 14.63 -5.56 8.36
CA GLY A 171 15.16 -5.63 9.73
C GLY A 171 14.13 -5.20 10.77
N MET A 172 13.37 -4.14 10.51
CA MET A 172 12.26 -3.71 11.36
C MET A 172 11.15 -4.77 11.43
N SER A 173 10.78 -5.37 10.29
CA SER A 173 9.76 -6.42 10.24
C SER A 173 10.16 -7.64 11.06
N TYR A 174 11.42 -8.07 10.94
CA TYR A 174 11.99 -9.15 11.75
C TYR A 174 12.02 -8.80 13.24
N TYR A 175 12.44 -7.59 13.58
CA TYR A 175 12.52 -7.14 14.97
C TYR A 175 11.14 -7.05 15.62
N THR A 176 10.14 -6.57 14.89
CA THR A 176 8.73 -6.51 15.33
C THR A 176 8.19 -7.90 15.64
N ALA A 177 8.38 -8.86 14.72
CA ALA A 177 7.91 -10.22 14.92
C ALA A 177 8.54 -10.86 16.17
N ILE A 178 9.84 -10.64 16.42
CA ILE A 178 10.49 -11.17 17.62
C ILE A 178 10.00 -10.48 18.89
N SER A 179 9.89 -9.15 18.91
CA SER A 179 9.46 -8.44 20.12
C SER A 179 8.04 -8.82 20.53
N VAL A 180 7.15 -8.96 19.55
CA VAL A 180 5.76 -9.38 19.76
C VAL A 180 5.69 -10.83 20.24
N ASN A 181 6.42 -11.74 19.59
CA ASN A 181 6.43 -13.14 20.02
C ASN A 181 7.06 -13.32 21.40
N GLN A 182 8.09 -12.55 21.74
CA GLN A 182 8.71 -12.59 23.05
C GLN A 182 7.71 -12.17 24.14
N TYR A 183 6.98 -11.08 23.91
CA TYR A 183 5.95 -10.61 24.84
C TYR A 183 4.81 -11.63 25.01
N TYR A 184 4.19 -12.08 23.92
CA TYR A 184 3.02 -12.96 24.02
C TYR A 184 3.34 -14.42 24.37
N HIS A 185 4.52 -14.95 24.00
CA HIS A 185 4.82 -16.38 24.15
C HIS A 185 5.94 -16.71 25.13
N ASP A 186 7.01 -15.90 25.20
CA ASP A 186 8.19 -16.25 25.99
C ASP A 186 8.10 -15.72 27.42
N GLU A 187 7.62 -14.48 27.59
CA GLU A 187 7.48 -13.83 28.90
C GLU A 187 6.12 -14.10 29.57
N GLY A 188 5.21 -14.71 28.83
CA GLY A 188 3.87 -15.08 29.27
C GLY A 188 2.88 -13.95 29.04
N CYS A 189 2.01 -14.13 28.04
CA CYS A 189 0.83 -13.29 27.85
C CYS A 189 0.01 -13.22 29.17
N ASP A 190 -0.31 -12.01 29.60
CA ASP A 190 -1.06 -11.81 30.83
C ASP A 190 -2.52 -12.25 30.63
N SER A 191 -2.88 -13.40 31.20
CA SER A 191 -4.23 -13.95 31.11
C SER A 191 -5.28 -13.14 31.87
N GLU A 192 -4.87 -12.23 32.77
CA GLU A 192 -5.77 -11.28 33.42
C GLU A 192 -6.21 -10.19 32.43
N ILE A 193 -5.38 -9.88 31.42
CA ILE A 193 -5.63 -8.84 30.41
C ILE A 193 -6.15 -9.45 29.11
N TYR A 194 -5.57 -10.56 28.67
CA TYR A 194 -5.89 -11.23 27.42
C TYR A 194 -6.48 -12.62 27.68
N SER A 195 -7.80 -12.72 27.58
CA SER A 195 -8.51 -14.01 27.76
C SER A 195 -8.19 -15.08 26.72
N ASN A 196 -7.56 -14.69 25.60
CA ASN A 196 -7.24 -15.55 24.45
C ASN A 196 -5.74 -15.83 24.28
N CYS A 197 -4.94 -15.72 25.34
CA CYS A 197 -3.50 -15.99 25.29
C CYS A 197 -3.13 -17.35 24.66
N GLU A 198 -3.92 -18.40 24.87
CA GLU A 198 -3.67 -19.74 24.30
C GLU A 198 -3.96 -19.84 22.80
N GLU A 199 -4.76 -18.92 22.25
CA GLU A 199 -5.17 -18.91 20.84
C GLU A 199 -4.30 -17.98 19.99
N MET A 200 -3.49 -17.11 20.61
CA MET A 200 -2.59 -16.22 19.89
C MET A 200 -1.56 -17.03 19.12
N LYS A 201 -1.43 -16.74 17.82
CA LYS A 201 -0.47 -17.41 16.94
C LYS A 201 0.83 -16.62 16.89
N TYR A 202 1.94 -17.35 16.75
CA TYR A 202 3.24 -16.76 16.46
C TYR A 202 3.14 -15.85 15.23
N THR A 203 3.58 -14.62 15.38
CA THR A 203 3.67 -13.63 14.30
C THR A 203 4.92 -13.89 13.49
N ALA A 204 4.78 -14.13 12.18
CA ALA A 204 5.93 -14.21 11.28
C ALA A 204 6.31 -12.81 10.78
N MET A 205 7.58 -12.58 10.47
CA MET A 205 8.02 -11.28 9.91
C MET A 205 7.29 -10.87 8.62
N TRP A 206 6.77 -11.86 7.89
CA TRP A 206 6.05 -11.66 6.63
C TRP A 206 4.66 -11.04 6.81
N ASP A 207 4.10 -11.17 8.01
CA ASP A 207 2.75 -10.78 8.37
C ASP A 207 2.71 -9.41 9.09
N THR A 208 3.87 -8.80 9.29
CA THR A 208 3.98 -7.49 9.96
C THR A 208 3.65 -6.34 9.02
N ASP A 209 3.06 -5.25 9.54
CA ASP A 209 2.66 -4.08 8.75
C ASP A 209 3.84 -3.38 8.06
N VAL A 210 5.02 -3.45 8.67
CA VAL A 210 6.26 -2.89 8.11
C VAL A 210 6.71 -3.68 6.86
N MET A 211 6.41 -4.97 6.79
CA MET A 211 6.89 -5.81 5.70
C MET A 211 6.19 -5.51 4.37
N PHE A 212 4.96 -4.99 4.40
CA PHE A 212 4.29 -4.47 3.20
C PHE A 212 5.11 -3.37 2.51
N SER A 213 5.71 -2.48 3.29
CA SER A 213 6.65 -1.47 2.78
C SER A 213 7.93 -2.12 2.22
N GLY A 214 8.41 -3.19 2.87
CA GLY A 214 9.53 -4.00 2.42
C GLY A 214 9.32 -4.60 1.03
N TYR A 215 8.16 -5.23 0.78
CA TYR A 215 7.84 -5.80 -0.55
C TYR A 215 7.87 -4.72 -1.63
N CYS A 216 7.19 -3.59 -1.37
CA CYS A 216 7.11 -2.48 -2.31
C CYS A 216 8.48 -1.90 -2.66
N ASN A 217 9.32 -1.71 -1.64
CA ASN A 217 10.67 -1.21 -1.84
C ASN A 217 11.58 -2.22 -2.54
N GLY A 218 11.41 -3.52 -2.25
CA GLY A 218 12.13 -4.60 -2.92
C GLY A 218 11.85 -4.66 -4.42
N PHE A 219 10.58 -4.53 -4.81
CA PHE A 219 10.20 -4.44 -6.22
C PHE A 219 10.77 -3.18 -6.87
N ALA A 220 10.66 -2.02 -6.22
CA ALA A 220 11.23 -0.78 -6.72
C ALA A 220 12.74 -0.93 -7.01
N LEU A 221 13.46 -1.58 -6.10
CA LEU A 221 14.90 -1.85 -6.24
C LEU A 221 15.21 -2.71 -7.48
N ILE A 222 14.43 -3.75 -7.76
CA ILE A 222 14.64 -4.61 -8.93
C ILE A 222 14.56 -3.78 -10.22
N PHE A 223 13.52 -2.95 -10.37
CA PHE A 223 13.34 -2.13 -11.57
C PHE A 223 14.39 -1.03 -11.69
N ILE A 224 14.62 -0.30 -10.59
CA ILE A 224 15.65 0.73 -10.53
C ILE A 224 17.01 0.11 -10.87
N GLY A 225 17.32 -1.06 -10.33
CA GLY A 225 18.55 -1.81 -10.60
C GLY A 225 18.71 -2.19 -12.08
N LEU A 226 17.68 -2.79 -12.68
CA LEU A 226 17.67 -3.17 -14.10
C LEU A 226 17.84 -1.96 -15.02
N LEU A 227 17.08 -0.88 -14.79
CA LEU A 227 17.15 0.36 -15.56
C LEU A 227 18.51 1.03 -15.40
N SER A 228 19.07 1.05 -14.18
CA SER A 228 20.40 1.59 -13.91
C SER A 228 21.50 0.78 -14.60
N LEU A 229 21.41 -0.55 -14.67
CA LEU A 229 22.36 -1.38 -15.40
C LEU A 229 22.29 -1.14 -16.92
N MET A 230 21.09 -0.99 -17.47
CA MET A 230 20.89 -0.66 -18.89
C MET A 230 21.37 0.74 -19.26
N SER A 231 21.46 1.65 -18.28
CA SER A 231 21.97 3.01 -18.48
C SER A 231 23.50 3.11 -18.59
N LYS A 232 24.24 2.01 -18.34
CA LYS A 232 25.71 2.00 -18.45
C LYS A 232 26.17 2.37 -19.87
N PRO A 233 27.14 3.28 -20.03
CA PRO A 233 27.72 3.55 -21.34
C PRO A 233 28.40 2.27 -21.87
N LYS A 234 27.98 1.81 -23.06
CA LYS A 234 28.60 0.66 -23.73
C LYS A 234 29.99 1.03 -24.26
N PRO A 235 31.00 0.15 -24.15
CA PRO A 235 32.36 0.44 -24.62
C PRO A 235 32.60 0.21 -26.12
N ASN A 236 31.62 -0.20 -26.96
CA ASN A 236 31.87 -0.36 -28.39
C ASN A 236 30.62 -0.12 -29.27
N PRO A 237 30.75 0.45 -30.50
CA PRO A 237 29.61 0.97 -31.26
C PRO A 237 28.95 0.00 -32.26
N ASP A 238 29.41 -1.23 -32.43
CA ASP A 238 29.02 -2.05 -33.60
C ASP A 238 28.04 -3.18 -33.24
N GLU A 239 26.77 -2.84 -32.93
CA GLU A 239 25.72 -3.85 -32.73
C GLU A 239 24.32 -3.20 -32.72
N THR A 240 23.77 -2.83 -33.88
CA THR A 240 22.57 -1.96 -33.96
C THR A 240 21.28 -2.63 -34.42
N ILE A 241 21.24 -3.89 -34.85
CA ILE A 241 20.05 -4.39 -35.57
C ILE A 241 19.09 -5.29 -34.75
N GLU A 242 19.46 -5.87 -33.61
CA GLU A 242 18.55 -6.78 -32.86
C GLU A 242 17.79 -6.13 -31.67
N LYS A 243 17.84 -4.80 -31.51
CA LYS A 243 17.49 -4.13 -30.24
C LYS A 243 16.08 -3.56 -30.14
N GLU A 244 15.31 -3.52 -31.21
CA GLU A 244 13.99 -2.86 -31.22
C GLU A 244 12.86 -3.80 -30.77
N GLU A 245 12.87 -5.06 -31.22
CA GLU A 245 11.87 -6.07 -30.82
C GLU A 245 11.96 -6.42 -29.32
N VAL A 246 13.17 -6.48 -28.78
CA VAL A 246 13.42 -6.72 -27.35
C VAL A 246 12.88 -5.57 -26.48
N TRP A 247 12.97 -4.34 -26.95
CA TRP A 247 12.53 -3.16 -26.21
C TRP A 247 11.00 -3.06 -26.14
N VAL A 248 10.31 -3.39 -27.24
CA VAL A 248 8.84 -3.42 -27.26
C VAL A 248 8.33 -4.49 -26.30
N LYS A 249 8.89 -5.71 -26.33
CA LYS A 249 8.52 -6.78 -25.40
C LYS A 249 8.80 -6.41 -23.93
N ALA A 250 9.94 -5.78 -23.65
CA ALA A 250 10.26 -5.29 -22.31
C ALA A 250 9.31 -4.18 -21.84
N ALA A 251 8.92 -3.26 -22.72
CA ALA A 251 8.01 -2.16 -22.39
C ALA A 251 6.61 -2.67 -22.00
N TRP A 252 6.08 -3.68 -22.71
CA TRP A 252 4.79 -4.29 -22.37
C TRP A 252 4.80 -5.02 -21.02
N VAL A 253 5.88 -5.75 -20.73
CA VAL A 253 6.06 -6.41 -19.42
C VAL A 253 6.15 -5.38 -18.30
N ILE A 254 6.90 -4.29 -18.50
CA ILE A 254 6.98 -3.18 -17.53
C ILE A 254 5.60 -2.55 -17.31
N ALA A 255 4.80 -2.35 -18.37
CA ALA A 255 3.47 -1.73 -18.25
C ALA A 255 2.46 -2.58 -17.45
N ILE A 256 2.38 -3.89 -17.71
CA ILE A 256 1.49 -4.81 -16.97
C ILE A 256 1.86 -4.84 -15.49
N ILE A 257 3.16 -4.91 -15.21
CA ILE A 257 3.71 -4.90 -13.87
C ILE A 257 3.42 -3.56 -13.17
N VAL A 258 3.68 -2.41 -13.81
CA VAL A 258 3.35 -1.09 -13.25
C VAL A 258 1.85 -0.96 -12.95
N MET A 259 0.98 -1.61 -13.72
CA MET A 259 -0.46 -1.63 -13.45
C MET A 259 -0.80 -2.46 -12.19
N ILE A 260 -0.24 -3.66 -12.05
CA ILE A 260 -0.41 -4.51 -10.86
C ILE A 260 0.16 -3.81 -9.61
N PHE A 261 1.35 -3.24 -9.70
CA PHE A 261 1.99 -2.61 -8.53
C PHE A 261 1.49 -1.20 -8.25
N GLY A 262 1.01 -0.50 -9.28
CA GLY A 262 0.19 0.70 -9.13
C GLY A 262 -1.03 0.39 -8.28
N SER A 263 -1.69 -0.75 -8.50
CA SER A 263 -2.82 -1.18 -7.67
C SER A 263 -2.44 -1.47 -6.21
N MET A 264 -1.24 -2.02 -5.96
CA MET A 264 -0.73 -2.25 -4.60
C MET A 264 -0.34 -0.94 -3.90
N ALA A 265 0.26 0.01 -4.63
CA ALA A 265 0.54 1.35 -4.12
C ALA A 265 -0.76 2.11 -3.84
N THR A 266 -1.77 2.01 -4.70
CA THR A 266 -3.09 2.59 -4.43
C THR A 266 -3.79 1.89 -3.29
N PHE A 267 -3.62 0.58 -3.11
CA PHE A 267 -4.16 -0.14 -1.96
C PHE A 267 -3.53 0.38 -0.67
N MET A 268 -2.19 0.51 -0.60
CA MET A 268 -1.51 1.06 0.57
C MET A 268 -1.92 2.49 0.88
N VAL A 269 -2.07 3.32 -0.15
CA VAL A 269 -2.53 4.70 -0.01
C VAL A 269 -4.00 4.71 0.43
N HIS A 270 -4.84 3.88 -0.15
CA HIS A 270 -6.25 3.76 0.20
C HIS A 270 -6.41 3.28 1.63
N SER A 271 -5.78 2.18 2.04
CA SER A 271 -5.83 1.69 3.42
C SER A 271 -5.33 2.75 4.39
N ALA A 272 -4.21 3.42 4.10
CA ALA A 272 -3.67 4.50 4.92
C ALA A 272 -4.65 5.68 5.09
N PHE A 273 -5.45 6.01 4.07
CA PHE A 273 -6.45 7.07 4.15
C PHE A 273 -7.82 6.62 4.68
N MET A 274 -8.15 5.33 4.54
CA MET A 274 -9.40 4.72 5.01
C MET A 274 -9.26 4.13 6.42
N ASN A 275 -8.07 4.17 7.01
CA ASN A 275 -7.86 3.96 8.43
C ASN A 275 -7.75 5.34 9.10
N PRO A 276 -8.87 5.96 9.49
CA PRO A 276 -8.80 7.23 10.20
C PRO A 276 -8.03 7.02 11.51
N ILE A 277 -6.85 7.66 11.59
CA ILE A 277 -6.09 7.87 12.82
C ILE A 277 -7.07 8.38 13.87
N GLY A 278 -7.37 7.54 14.88
CA GLY A 278 -8.26 7.86 15.99
C GLY A 278 -9.37 6.85 16.27
N ASN A 279 -9.70 5.92 15.35
CA ASN A 279 -10.69 4.87 15.61
C ASN A 279 -10.08 3.47 15.37
N GLU A 280 -9.15 3.06 16.22
CA GLU A 280 -8.80 1.64 16.38
C GLU A 280 -9.95 0.89 17.05
N ALA A 281 -11.07 0.74 16.33
CA ALA A 281 -12.18 -0.15 16.70
C ALA A 281 -13.24 -0.36 15.57
N ASN A 282 -13.13 0.34 14.43
CA ASN A 282 -14.27 0.43 13.49
C ASN A 282 -14.06 -0.16 12.09
N SER A 283 -13.19 -1.17 11.94
CA SER A 283 -13.23 -2.00 10.73
C SER A 283 -14.03 -3.25 11.03
N GLY A 284 -15.34 -3.21 10.75
CA GLY A 284 -16.15 -4.39 10.96
C GLY A 284 -15.70 -5.54 10.06
N VAL A 285 -15.41 -6.65 10.72
CA VAL A 285 -14.96 -7.88 10.10
C VAL A 285 -16.24 -8.54 9.59
N ASN A 286 -16.27 -8.87 8.29
CA ASN A 286 -17.41 -9.51 7.60
C ASN A 286 -18.47 -8.59 6.97
N GLY A 287 -18.14 -7.33 6.66
CA GLY A 287 -19.03 -6.43 5.91
C GLY A 287 -20.12 -5.78 6.74
N PHE A 288 -19.99 -5.85 8.06
CA PHE A 288 -20.68 -5.01 9.01
C PHE A 288 -19.80 -3.81 9.36
N GLU A 289 -20.39 -2.70 9.78
CA GLU A 289 -19.70 -1.57 10.39
C GLU A 289 -20.65 -0.98 11.44
N PHE A 290 -20.13 -0.74 12.63
CA PHE A 290 -20.84 -0.12 13.73
C PHE A 290 -20.08 1.11 14.21
N SER A 291 -20.81 2.12 14.66
CA SER A 291 -20.29 3.27 15.39
C SER A 291 -20.92 3.32 16.77
N GLY A 292 -20.16 3.78 17.75
CA GLY A 292 -20.64 3.95 19.11
C GLY A 292 -20.32 5.33 19.64
N VAL A 293 -21.25 5.88 20.41
CA VAL A 293 -21.11 7.15 21.13
C VAL A 293 -21.52 6.96 22.58
N ASP A 294 -20.90 7.72 23.48
CA ASP A 294 -21.31 7.77 24.89
C ASP A 294 -22.69 8.43 25.04
N ASP A 295 -23.36 8.18 26.15
CA ASP A 295 -24.54 8.93 26.53
C ASP A 295 -24.14 10.23 27.25
N GLU A 296 -24.64 11.38 26.78
CA GLU A 296 -24.25 12.71 27.31
C GLU A 296 -24.62 12.93 28.80
N ALA A 297 -25.37 12.00 29.43
CA ALA A 297 -25.94 12.15 30.77
C ALA A 297 -25.27 11.29 31.87
N PHE A 298 -24.11 10.69 31.61
CA PHE A 298 -23.64 9.51 32.33
C PHE A 298 -23.11 9.72 33.78
N LEU A 299 -22.70 10.92 34.20
CA LEU A 299 -22.09 11.15 35.53
C LEU A 299 -23.06 11.26 36.73
N ASP A 300 -23.82 10.22 37.07
CA ASP A 300 -24.61 10.23 38.33
C ASP A 300 -24.35 9.06 39.31
N GLY A 301 -23.47 8.10 38.95
CA GLY A 301 -23.05 6.99 39.82
C GLY A 301 -24.23 6.17 40.35
N GLN A 302 -25.27 6.01 39.53
CA GLN A 302 -26.36 5.08 39.77
C GLN A 302 -26.02 3.73 39.14
N ASN A 303 -26.95 2.77 39.20
CA ASN A 303 -26.71 1.38 38.81
C ASN A 303 -27.65 0.91 37.68
N ASN A 304 -28.27 1.86 36.97
CA ASN A 304 -29.18 1.61 35.85
C ASN A 304 -29.02 2.73 34.82
N ASN A 305 -27.78 3.16 34.60
CA ASN A 305 -27.47 4.24 33.72
C ASN A 305 -27.45 3.79 32.27
N THR A 306 -27.81 4.70 31.37
CA THR A 306 -27.53 4.54 29.96
C THR A 306 -26.03 4.72 29.75
N LEU A 307 -25.34 3.69 29.27
CA LEU A 307 -23.90 3.75 29.05
C LEU A 307 -23.55 4.43 27.72
N LEU A 308 -24.13 3.89 26.65
CA LEU A 308 -23.71 4.22 25.30
C LEU A 308 -24.75 3.82 24.26
N HIS A 309 -24.61 4.40 23.09
CA HIS A 309 -25.43 4.18 21.91
C HIS A 309 -24.59 3.55 20.82
N ILE A 310 -25.12 2.55 20.12
CA ILE A 310 -24.44 1.90 18.99
C ILE A 310 -25.33 1.92 17.76
N THR A 311 -24.83 2.48 16.67
CA THR A 311 -25.50 2.52 15.37
C THR A 311 -24.87 1.51 14.40
N MET A 312 -25.69 0.81 13.62
CA MET A 312 -25.20 0.00 12.49
C MET A 312 -25.03 0.90 11.26
N ASP A 313 -23.80 1.14 10.84
CA ASP A 313 -23.46 1.98 9.68
C ASP A 313 -23.45 1.20 8.37
N GLN A 314 -23.03 -0.07 8.42
CA GLN A 314 -23.02 -0.98 7.29
C GLN A 314 -23.36 -2.41 7.74
N GLY A 315 -23.97 -3.20 6.86
CA GLY A 315 -24.30 -4.59 7.16
C GLY A 315 -25.59 -5.05 6.51
N SER A 316 -25.94 -6.31 6.78
CA SER A 316 -27.26 -6.86 6.49
C SER A 316 -28.01 -7.10 7.79
N GLY A 317 -29.31 -6.76 7.85
CA GLY A 317 -30.10 -6.82 9.08
C GLY A 317 -29.83 -8.05 9.96
N LEU A 318 -29.37 -7.80 11.19
CA LEU A 318 -29.07 -8.85 12.17
C LEU A 318 -30.33 -9.25 12.93
N ASN A 319 -30.43 -10.51 13.33
CA ASN A 319 -31.52 -10.97 14.19
C ASN A 319 -31.06 -10.96 15.64
N PHE A 320 -31.80 -10.30 16.53
CA PHE A 320 -31.44 -10.28 17.96
C PHE A 320 -31.43 -11.67 18.61
N ALA A 321 -32.16 -12.64 18.04
CA ALA A 321 -32.10 -14.02 18.49
C ALA A 321 -30.74 -14.67 18.26
N SER A 322 -29.95 -14.23 17.27
CA SER A 322 -28.59 -14.71 16.98
C SER A 322 -27.51 -13.69 17.35
N LEU A 323 -27.87 -12.57 17.98
CA LEU A 323 -26.92 -11.53 18.36
C LEU A 323 -26.36 -11.79 19.76
N SER A 324 -25.06 -11.59 19.94
CA SER A 324 -24.39 -11.56 21.23
C SER A 324 -23.59 -10.28 21.36
N VAL A 325 -24.05 -9.39 22.24
CA VAL A 325 -23.30 -8.19 22.64
C VAL A 325 -22.67 -8.45 24.00
N LYS A 326 -21.35 -8.25 24.09
CA LYS A 326 -20.60 -8.34 25.34
C LYS A 326 -19.88 -7.02 25.60
N ILE A 327 -19.83 -6.58 26.84
CA ILE A 327 -19.06 -5.41 27.25
C ILE A 327 -17.99 -5.79 28.26
N VAL A 328 -16.87 -5.08 28.23
CA VAL A 328 -15.82 -5.10 29.25
C VAL A 328 -15.58 -3.66 29.66
N VAL A 329 -15.75 -3.34 30.94
CA VAL A 329 -15.53 -1.99 31.48
C VAL A 329 -14.18 -1.96 32.19
N ASP A 330 -13.33 -0.99 31.83
CA ASP A 330 -12.00 -0.73 32.40
C ASP A 330 -11.08 -1.97 32.50
N GLY A 331 -11.19 -2.87 31.52
CA GLY A 331 -10.41 -4.12 31.49
C GLY A 331 -10.86 -5.18 32.52
N GLY A 332 -12.03 -5.02 33.14
CA GLY A 332 -12.59 -5.95 34.10
C GLY A 332 -13.23 -7.21 33.51
N ALA A 333 -14.14 -7.83 34.26
CA ALA A 333 -14.88 -9.00 33.78
C ALA A 333 -15.83 -8.64 32.63
N TYR A 334 -16.04 -9.59 31.71
CA TYR A 334 -17.00 -9.40 30.64
C TYR A 334 -18.43 -9.58 31.14
N TRP A 335 -19.33 -8.74 30.63
CA TRP A 335 -20.77 -8.83 30.83
C TRP A 335 -21.43 -9.11 29.49
N ARG A 336 -22.30 -10.11 29.44
CA ARG A 336 -23.17 -10.32 28.27
C ARG A 336 -24.42 -9.50 28.47
N CYS A 337 -24.71 -8.59 27.55
CA CYS A 337 -25.91 -7.77 27.63
C CYS A 337 -27.11 -8.53 27.06
N GLU A 338 -28.23 -8.46 27.77
CA GLU A 338 -29.46 -9.14 27.40
C GLU A 338 -30.44 -8.16 26.75
N LEU A 339 -31.27 -8.65 25.83
CA LEU A 339 -32.31 -7.81 25.26
C LEU A 339 -33.31 -7.40 26.36
N TYR A 340 -33.59 -6.11 26.46
CA TYR A 340 -34.49 -5.57 27.46
C TYR A 340 -35.88 -6.19 27.32
N SER A 341 -36.30 -6.95 28.32
CA SER A 341 -37.61 -7.61 28.38
C SER A 341 -38.49 -7.10 29.52
N GLY A 342 -38.06 -6.03 30.21
CA GLY A 342 -38.73 -5.49 31.40
C GLY A 342 -37.99 -5.85 32.69
N SER A 343 -38.67 -6.51 33.63
CA SER A 343 -38.22 -6.68 35.03
C SER A 343 -37.35 -7.91 35.32
N ASP A 344 -37.08 -8.75 34.31
CA ASP A 344 -36.54 -10.11 34.50
C ASP A 344 -35.19 -10.32 33.79
N SER A 345 -34.46 -9.26 33.43
CA SER A 345 -33.10 -9.39 32.89
C SER A 345 -32.10 -9.64 34.02
N ASP A 346 -31.50 -10.84 34.02
CA ASP A 346 -30.53 -11.30 35.02
C ASP A 346 -29.11 -11.08 34.45
N GLY A 347 -28.66 -9.84 34.37
CA GLY A 347 -27.32 -9.50 33.89
C GLY A 347 -26.96 -8.05 34.16
N GLY A 348 -25.67 -7.74 34.32
CA GLY A 348 -25.20 -6.38 34.66
C GLY A 348 -25.45 -5.32 33.59
N CYS A 349 -25.81 -5.71 32.36
CA CYS A 349 -26.18 -4.78 31.29
C CYS A 349 -27.35 -5.30 30.43
N VAL A 350 -28.09 -4.38 29.83
CA VAL A 350 -29.24 -4.64 28.95
C VAL A 350 -29.15 -3.82 27.66
N ILE A 351 -29.74 -4.35 26.60
CA ILE A 351 -29.86 -3.73 25.28
C ILE A 351 -31.29 -3.25 25.11
N TYR A 352 -31.47 -1.94 24.97
CA TYR A 352 -32.74 -1.34 24.61
C TYR A 352 -32.79 -1.01 23.12
N GLN A 353 -33.96 -1.19 22.54
CA GLN A 353 -34.31 -0.83 21.17
C GLN A 353 -35.72 -0.23 21.19
N ASP A 354 -36.01 0.74 20.32
CA ASP A 354 -37.33 1.40 20.26
C ASP A 354 -38.22 0.87 19.13
N TRP A 355 -37.82 -0.23 18.48
CA TRP A 355 -38.54 -0.89 17.39
C TRP A 355 -38.93 -2.35 17.70
N ASP A 356 -39.99 -2.84 17.03
CA ASP A 356 -40.67 -4.11 17.36
C ASP A 356 -40.34 -5.29 16.41
N ASP A 357 -39.46 -5.12 15.43
CA ASP A 357 -39.25 -6.11 14.37
C ASP A 357 -38.18 -7.19 14.69
N HIS A 358 -37.58 -7.12 15.88
CA HIS A 358 -36.56 -8.05 16.37
C HIS A 358 -35.34 -8.18 15.44
N ARG A 359 -35.08 -7.15 14.63
CA ARG A 359 -33.89 -7.06 13.79
C ARG A 359 -33.16 -5.75 14.03
N TRP A 360 -31.87 -5.74 13.73
CA TRP A 360 -31.07 -4.52 13.75
C TRP A 360 -30.58 -4.25 12.33
N ASP A 361 -31.13 -3.21 11.71
CA ASP A 361 -30.85 -2.79 10.33
C ASP A 361 -29.93 -1.54 10.28
N VAL A 362 -29.41 -1.27 9.08
CA VAL A 362 -28.50 -0.14 8.85
C VAL A 362 -29.22 1.19 9.12
N GLY A 363 -28.62 2.03 9.96
CA GLY A 363 -29.14 3.32 10.40
C GLY A 363 -29.95 3.26 11.69
N GLU A 364 -30.15 2.08 12.28
CA GLU A 364 -30.81 1.91 13.57
C GLU A 364 -29.80 1.88 14.73
N GLU A 365 -30.23 2.32 15.90
CA GLU A 365 -29.39 2.54 17.08
C GLU A 365 -29.88 1.74 18.30
N ILE A 366 -29.03 0.85 18.83
CA ILE A 366 -29.29 0.19 20.11
C ILE A 366 -28.67 0.99 21.25
N THR A 367 -29.33 0.97 22.39
CA THR A 367 -28.83 1.59 23.61
C THR A 367 -28.38 0.52 24.59
N ILE A 368 -27.16 0.62 25.11
CA ILE A 368 -26.68 -0.25 26.18
C ILE A 368 -26.88 0.47 27.52
N LEU A 369 -27.55 -0.19 28.45
CA LEU A 369 -27.78 0.29 29.80
C LEU A 369 -27.19 -0.68 30.82
N GLU A 370 -26.79 -0.15 31.98
CA GLU A 370 -26.56 -0.94 33.17
C GLU A 370 -27.86 -1.52 33.71
N ASN A 371 -27.75 -2.60 34.46
CA ASN A 371 -28.90 -3.27 35.05
C ASN A 371 -28.58 -3.82 36.44
N GLY A 372 -28.79 -2.97 37.45
CA GLY A 372 -28.65 -3.29 38.86
C GLY A 372 -27.24 -3.15 39.44
N ASP A 373 -26.21 -3.19 38.59
CA ASP A 373 -24.80 -3.01 38.95
C ASP A 373 -24.26 -1.68 38.37
N ASP A 374 -23.50 -0.96 39.17
CA ASP A 374 -22.74 0.23 38.74
C ASP A 374 -21.45 -0.28 38.08
N LEU A 375 -21.53 -0.54 36.76
CA LEU A 375 -20.46 -1.11 35.97
C LEU A 375 -19.38 -0.07 35.66
N CYS A 376 -19.77 1.19 35.58
CA CYS A 376 -18.94 2.31 35.18
C CYS A 376 -19.12 3.48 36.16
N ASP A 377 -18.61 3.34 37.38
CA ASP A 377 -18.83 4.32 38.46
C ASP A 377 -18.11 5.67 38.29
N GLY A 378 -17.29 5.80 37.22
CA GLY A 378 -16.47 6.97 36.93
C GLY A 378 -15.42 7.29 38.01
N SER A 379 -15.17 6.37 38.95
CA SER A 379 -14.36 6.64 40.13
C SER A 379 -12.86 6.69 39.79
N GLY A 380 -12.22 7.82 40.09
CA GLY A 380 -10.79 8.04 39.90
C GLY A 380 -10.43 8.93 38.70
N SER A 381 -10.95 8.62 37.51
CA SER A 381 -10.64 9.29 36.22
C SER A 381 -11.73 10.24 35.73
N GLY A 382 -12.97 10.10 36.18
CA GLY A 382 -14.13 10.84 35.68
C GLY A 382 -14.55 10.43 34.27
N TYR A 383 -14.23 9.20 33.88
CA TYR A 383 -14.68 8.48 32.67
C TYR A 383 -14.40 6.99 32.87
N CYS A 384 -15.06 6.11 32.12
CA CYS A 384 -14.68 4.70 31.97
C CYS A 384 -14.46 4.33 30.50
N LYS A 385 -13.66 3.28 30.29
CA LYS A 385 -13.44 2.67 28.98
C LYS A 385 -14.30 1.44 28.83
N VAL A 386 -15.27 1.48 27.90
CA VAL A 386 -16.14 0.34 27.58
C VAL A 386 -15.73 -0.27 26.26
N VAL A 387 -15.31 -1.54 26.29
CA VAL A 387 -15.02 -2.34 25.10
C VAL A 387 -16.25 -3.19 24.79
N VAL A 388 -16.89 -2.97 23.65
CA VAL A 388 -18.08 -3.70 23.20
C VAL A 388 -17.71 -4.69 22.11
N THR A 389 -17.95 -5.98 22.33
CA THR A 389 -17.82 -7.03 21.32
C THR A 389 -19.20 -7.39 20.78
N ILE A 390 -19.41 -7.23 19.47
CA ILE A 390 -20.62 -7.63 18.75
C ILE A 390 -20.30 -8.92 17.97
N ALA A 391 -21.08 -9.97 18.20
CA ALA A 391 -20.92 -11.26 17.54
C ALA A 391 -22.26 -11.85 17.11
N GLU A 392 -22.24 -12.62 16.02
CA GLU A 392 -23.36 -13.47 15.61
C GLU A 392 -23.11 -14.91 16.09
N ILE A 393 -24.07 -15.48 16.80
CA ILE A 393 -24.05 -16.87 17.27
C ILE A 393 -24.72 -17.77 16.23
N ASP A 394 -23.97 -18.75 15.74
CA ASP A 394 -24.54 -19.86 15.00
C ASP A 394 -24.89 -21.00 15.97
N TYR A 395 -26.19 -21.13 16.29
CA TYR A 395 -26.69 -22.19 17.18
C TYR A 395 -26.48 -23.60 16.65
N SER A 396 -26.21 -23.78 15.34
CA SER A 396 -26.00 -25.10 14.75
C SER A 396 -24.59 -25.63 14.96
N SER A 397 -23.60 -24.74 15.05
CA SER A 397 -22.18 -25.06 15.28
C SER A 397 -21.75 -24.80 16.73
N GLY A 398 -22.45 -23.92 17.45
CA GLY A 398 -22.07 -23.47 18.79
C GLY A 398 -20.91 -22.46 18.77
N GLU A 399 -20.46 -22.04 17.59
CA GLU A 399 -19.41 -21.05 17.40
C GLU A 399 -20.01 -19.65 17.18
N GLY A 400 -19.37 -18.62 17.75
CA GLY A 400 -19.76 -17.23 17.57
C GLY A 400 -18.78 -16.53 16.63
N THR A 401 -19.30 -15.88 15.59
CA THR A 401 -18.49 -15.05 14.67
C THR A 401 -18.49 -13.62 15.18
N VAL A 402 -17.32 -13.11 15.58
CA VAL A 402 -17.18 -11.70 15.95
C VAL A 402 -17.34 -10.84 14.70
N LEU A 403 -18.29 -9.91 14.76
CA LEU A 403 -18.58 -8.95 13.69
C LEU A 403 -17.72 -7.69 13.87
N GLN A 404 -17.64 -7.16 15.09
CA GLN A 404 -16.84 -5.98 15.40
C GLN A 404 -16.55 -5.88 16.90
N VAL A 405 -15.44 -5.21 17.24
CA VAL A 405 -15.11 -4.82 18.62
C VAL A 405 -14.95 -3.31 18.66
N LEU A 406 -15.83 -2.63 19.38
CA LEU A 406 -15.83 -1.19 19.61
C LEU A 406 -15.11 -0.87 20.92
N THR A 407 -14.36 0.23 20.95
CA THR A 407 -13.85 0.81 22.21
C THR A 407 -14.40 2.22 22.33
N ILE A 408 -15.16 2.47 23.39
CA ILE A 408 -15.87 3.74 23.63
C ILE A 408 -15.44 4.26 24.99
N ILE A 409 -15.11 5.56 25.05
CA ILE A 409 -14.86 6.26 26.32
C ILE A 409 -16.17 6.91 26.73
N VAL A 410 -16.68 6.53 27.91
CA VAL A 410 -17.92 7.04 28.47
C VAL A 410 -17.56 8.03 29.58
N TYR A 411 -18.07 9.26 29.49
CA TYR A 411 -17.66 10.39 30.33
C TYR A 411 -18.58 10.69 31.50
#